data_AF-A0AAW2MG41-F1
#
_entry.id   AF-A0AAW2MG41-F1
#
_cell.length_a   1.000
_cell.length_b   1.000
_cell.length_c   1.000
_cell.angle_alpha   90.00
_cell.angle_beta   90.00
_cell.angle_gamma   90.00
#
_symmetry.space_group_name_H-M   'P 1'
#
loop_
_entity.id
_entity.type
_entity.pdbx_description
1 polymer ?
#
loop_
_entity_poly.entity_id
_entity_poly.type
_entity_poly.pdbx_seq_one_letter_code
_entity_poly.pdbx_strand_id
1 'polypeptide(L)'
;MLCSAKDEESEHYTKEVGKVDIRPASVDDAGVHVFPLPYMIICALLMFGGNLIPSKGGDGNEMLGGYLHFSASKTVLDLIQKLRGELDKLLSRKIEEPGLDITVEGKGGVVAVAELLHSQDVHYW
;
A
#
# COMPACT_ATOMS: atom_id res chain seq x y z
N MET A 1 0.20 13.20 -6.59
CA MET A 1 1.45 12.62 -6.08
C MET A 1 1.11 11.81 -4.83
N LEU A 2 1.02 10.47 -4.94
CA LEU A 2 0.51 9.64 -3.84
C LEU A 2 1.63 9.04 -2.97
N CYS A 3 2.83 8.83 -3.49
CA CYS A 3 4.01 8.37 -2.74
C CYS A 3 5.28 8.73 -3.53
N SER A 4 6.38 9.04 -2.84
CA SER A 4 7.71 9.25 -3.44
C SER A 4 8.71 8.34 -2.73
N ALA A 5 9.42 7.51 -3.50
CA ALA A 5 10.53 6.70 -3.02
C ALA A 5 11.84 7.35 -3.52
N LYS A 6 12.76 7.66 -2.61
CA LYS A 6 14.11 8.11 -2.98
C LYS A 6 14.96 6.91 -3.34
N ASP A 7 15.53 6.94 -4.53
CA ASP A 7 16.47 5.94 -5.03
C ASP A 7 17.87 6.30 -4.55
N GLU A 8 18.44 5.50 -3.64
CA GLU A 8 19.82 5.62 -3.16
C GLU A 8 20.34 4.21 -2.89
N GLU A 9 21.13 3.67 -3.83
CA GLU A 9 21.86 2.38 -3.82
C GLU A 9 21.02 1.12 -3.50
N SER A 10 21.14 0.06 -4.32
CA SER A 10 20.25 -1.12 -4.27
C SER A 10 20.53 -2.06 -3.08
N GLU A 11 20.58 -1.52 -1.87
CA GLU A 11 20.62 -2.26 -0.62
C GLU A 11 19.19 -2.68 -0.23
N HIS A 12 18.96 -3.99 -0.13
CA HIS A 12 17.66 -4.53 0.24
C HIS A 12 17.59 -4.70 1.75
N TYR A 13 16.46 -4.30 2.34
CA TYR A 13 16.24 -4.41 3.78
C TYR A 13 14.95 -5.16 4.09
N THR A 14 14.97 -5.90 5.18
CA THR A 14 13.77 -6.45 5.83
C THR A 14 13.68 -5.94 7.26
N LYS A 15 12.47 -5.93 7.81
CA LYS A 15 12.25 -5.45 9.17
C LYS A 15 12.96 -6.32 10.21
N GLU A 16 12.89 -7.64 10.05
CA GLU A 16 13.43 -8.58 11.03
C GLU A 16 14.96 -8.74 10.99
N VAL A 17 15.57 -8.77 9.80
CA VAL A 17 17.00 -9.12 9.67
C VAL A 17 17.87 -7.99 9.12
N GLY A 18 17.29 -6.83 8.81
CA GLY A 18 18.03 -5.69 8.28
C GLY A 18 18.48 -5.94 6.84
N LYS A 19 19.74 -5.65 6.53
CA LYS A 19 20.30 -5.78 5.17
C LYS A 19 20.25 -7.24 4.70
N VAL A 20 19.71 -7.46 3.52
CA VAL A 20 19.62 -8.76 2.86
C VAL A 20 20.12 -8.66 1.43
N ASP A 21 20.64 -9.76 0.90
CA ASP A 21 20.97 -9.89 -0.52
C ASP A 21 19.88 -10.69 -1.23
N ILE A 22 19.59 -10.35 -2.48
CA ILE A 22 18.73 -11.15 -3.34
C ILE A 22 19.50 -12.41 -3.73
N ARG A 23 18.85 -13.57 -3.63
CA ARG A 23 19.47 -14.84 -4.06
C ARG A 23 19.65 -14.81 -5.59
N PRO A 24 20.81 -15.22 -6.15
CA PRO A 24 21.06 -15.17 -7.60
C PRO A 24 20.09 -15.98 -8.47
N ALA A 25 19.37 -16.93 -7.87
CA ALA A 25 18.34 -17.70 -8.56
C ALA A 25 16.95 -17.02 -8.54
N SER A 26 16.81 -15.85 -7.92
CA SER A 26 15.56 -15.10 -7.89
C SER A 26 15.31 -14.48 -9.27
N VAL A 27 14.05 -14.47 -9.69
CA VAL A 27 13.62 -13.79 -10.92
C VAL A 27 13.84 -12.27 -10.86
N ASP A 28 13.98 -11.73 -9.65
CA ASP A 28 14.28 -10.31 -9.39
C ASP A 28 15.76 -9.94 -9.63
N ASP A 29 16.67 -10.92 -9.61
CA ASP A 29 18.11 -10.73 -9.85
C ASP A 29 18.42 -10.54 -11.36
N ALA A 30 17.49 -10.94 -12.22
CA ALA A 30 17.66 -10.98 -13.67
C ALA A 30 17.48 -9.61 -14.37
N GLY A 31 17.29 -8.50 -13.64
CA GLY A 31 17.07 -7.17 -14.22
C GLY A 31 15.78 -7.06 -15.06
N VAL A 32 14.89 -8.05 -14.96
CA VAL A 32 13.60 -8.07 -15.66
C VAL A 32 12.59 -7.35 -14.77
N HIS A 33 12.46 -6.03 -14.94
CA HIS A 33 11.40 -5.21 -14.33
C HIS A 33 10.02 -5.54 -14.96
N VAL A 34 9.55 -6.78 -14.81
CA VAL A 34 8.16 -7.17 -15.07
C VAL A 34 7.54 -7.67 -13.76
N PHE A 35 7.79 -6.91 -12.69
CA PHE A 35 7.05 -7.00 -11.44
C PHE A 35 6.00 -5.89 -11.41
N PRO A 36 4.88 -6.06 -10.69
CA PRO A 36 3.84 -5.05 -10.63
C PRO A 36 4.46 -3.69 -10.34
N LEU A 37 4.02 -2.67 -11.10
CA LEU A 37 4.58 -1.32 -11.03
C LEU A 37 4.74 -0.92 -9.55
N PRO A 38 5.86 -0.28 -9.15
CA PRO A 38 6.17 0.04 -7.75
C PRO A 38 4.99 0.68 -7.01
N TYR A 39 4.23 1.52 -7.72
CA TYR A 39 3.04 2.19 -7.24
C TYR A 39 1.89 1.25 -6.83
N MET A 40 1.66 0.16 -7.55
CA MET A 40 0.62 -0.83 -7.20
C MET A 40 0.95 -1.51 -5.88
N ILE A 41 2.22 -1.88 -5.69
CA ILE A 41 2.72 -2.51 -4.45
C ILE A 41 2.56 -1.54 -3.28
N ILE A 42 2.95 -0.27 -3.47
CA ILE A 42 2.83 0.77 -2.43
C ILE A 42 1.36 1.01 -2.06
N CYS A 43 0.46 1.15 -3.03
CA CYS A 43 -0.97 1.35 -2.77
C CYS A 43 -1.61 0.14 -2.10
N ALA A 44 -1.24 -1.08 -2.49
CA ALA A 44 -1.69 -2.30 -1.83
C ALA A 44 -1.25 -2.35 -0.36
N LEU A 45 0.01 -2.02 -0.08
CA LEU A 45 0.52 -1.96 1.29
C LEU A 45 -0.16 -0.86 2.11
N LEU A 46 -0.49 0.27 1.48
CA LEU A 46 -1.19 1.38 2.08
C LEU A 46 -2.69 1.12 2.32
N MET A 47 -3.30 0.15 1.64
CA MET A 47 -4.69 -0.26 1.88
C MET A 47 -4.82 -1.46 2.81
N PHE A 48 -3.98 -2.48 2.62
CA PHE A 48 -4.09 -3.79 3.28
C PHE A 48 -2.95 -4.11 4.24
N GLY A 49 -1.96 -3.23 4.36
CA GLY A 49 -0.89 -3.40 5.31
C GLY A 49 -1.36 -3.21 6.75
N GLY A 50 -0.38 -3.11 7.66
CA GLY A 50 -0.65 -2.92 9.08
C GLY A 50 -1.30 -1.58 9.45
N ASN A 51 -1.28 -1.30 10.75
CA ASN A 51 -1.83 -0.06 11.29
C ASN A 51 -1.09 1.16 10.75
N LEU A 52 -1.84 2.13 10.23
CA LEU A 52 -1.32 3.37 9.67
C LEU A 52 -1.49 4.47 10.72
N ILE A 53 -0.37 4.95 11.26
CA ILE A 53 -0.35 5.91 12.38
C ILE A 53 0.26 7.22 11.89
N PRO A 54 -0.27 8.40 12.24
CA PRO A 54 0.38 9.67 11.93
C PRO A 54 1.82 9.71 12.46
N SER A 55 2.76 10.13 11.62
CA SER A 55 4.16 10.29 12.05
C SER A 55 4.27 11.42 13.09
N LYS A 56 5.17 11.25 14.06
CA LYS A 56 5.43 12.25 15.09
C LYS A 56 5.97 13.57 14.53
N GLY A 57 6.56 13.54 13.32
CA GLY A 57 7.10 14.72 12.63
C GLY A 57 6.08 15.53 11.82
N GLY A 58 4.86 15.02 11.62
CA GLY A 58 3.81 15.70 10.84
C GLY A 58 3.94 15.58 9.31
N ASP A 59 5.02 14.99 8.80
CA ASP A 59 5.35 14.91 7.36
C ASP A 59 4.87 13.62 6.67
N GLY A 60 4.02 12.82 7.34
CA GLY A 60 3.50 11.57 6.78
C GLY A 60 2.86 10.64 7.79
N ASN A 61 2.65 9.39 7.36
CA ASN A 61 2.16 8.29 8.19
C ASN A 61 3.20 7.17 8.24
N GLU A 62 3.22 6.49 9.39
CA GLU A 62 4.09 5.36 9.69
C GLU A 62 3.29 4.07 9.73
N MET A 63 3.91 2.99 9.29
CA MET A 63 3.38 1.64 9.38
C MET A 63 4.46 0.67 9.89
N LEU A 64 4.02 -0.45 10.48
CA LEU A 64 4.89 -1.47 11.06
C LEU A 64 5.83 -0.94 12.17
N GLY A 65 5.38 0.05 12.94
CA GLY A 65 6.17 0.65 14.03
C GLY A 65 7.26 1.60 13.54
N GLY A 66 7.01 2.33 12.45
CA GLY A 66 7.94 3.30 11.87
C GLY A 66 8.88 2.73 10.81
N TYR A 67 8.82 1.42 10.52
CA TYR A 67 9.65 0.79 9.50
C TYR A 67 9.32 1.29 8.09
N LEU A 68 8.05 1.58 7.82
CA LEU A 68 7.60 2.19 6.57
C LEU A 68 7.08 3.59 6.86
N HIS A 69 7.58 4.56 6.10
CA HIS A 69 7.11 5.94 6.14
C HIS A 69 6.50 6.31 4.79
N PHE A 70 5.23 6.74 4.80
CA PHE A 70 4.50 7.18 3.63
C PHE A 70 4.23 8.67 3.75
N SER A 71 4.76 9.45 2.82
CA SER A 71 4.44 10.87 2.70
C SER A 71 3.38 11.08 1.63
N ALA A 72 2.25 11.65 2.05
CA ALA A 72 1.17 12.09 1.17
C ALA A 72 0.49 13.31 1.78
N SER A 73 -0.33 14.03 1.00
CA SER A 73 -1.07 15.16 1.53
C SER A 73 -2.08 14.71 2.58
N LYS A 74 -2.36 15.57 3.57
CA LYS A 74 -3.33 15.28 4.65
C LYS A 74 -4.68 14.81 4.11
N THR A 75 -5.16 15.41 3.03
CA THR A 75 -6.41 15.02 2.37
C THR A 75 -6.37 13.60 1.81
N VAL A 76 -5.24 13.18 1.22
CA VAL A 76 -5.06 11.83 0.69
C VAL A 76 -5.03 10.82 1.84
N LEU A 77 -4.32 11.12 2.91
CA LEU A 77 -4.24 10.24 4.09
C LEU A 77 -5.60 10.09 4.79
N ASP A 78 -6.35 11.18 4.95
CA ASP A 78 -7.71 11.16 5.48
C ASP A 78 -8.65 10.33 4.59
N LEU A 79 -8.52 10.43 3.26
CA LEU A 79 -9.31 9.63 2.31
C LEU A 79 -8.98 8.15 2.45
N ILE A 80 -7.70 7.78 2.51
CA ILE A 80 -7.25 6.39 2.68
C ILE A 80 -7.78 5.81 3.99
N GLN A 81 -7.70 6.55 5.10
CA GLN A 81 -8.23 6.08 6.38
C GLN A 81 -9.74 5.84 6.33
N LYS A 82 -10.50 6.73 5.68
CA LYS A 82 -11.94 6.54 5.49
C LYS A 82 -12.24 5.31 4.63
N LEU A 83 -11.51 5.11 3.53
CA LEU A 83 -11.67 3.95 2.65
C LEU A 83 -11.36 2.64 3.38
N ARG A 84 -10.28 2.60 4.17
CA ARG A 84 -9.97 1.46 5.05
C ARG A 84 -11.13 1.16 6.00
N GLY A 85 -11.68 2.17 6.66
CA GLY A 85 -12.80 1.99 7.59
C GLY A 85 -14.08 1.47 6.92
N GLU A 86 -14.41 1.93 5.72
CA GLU A 86 -15.57 1.41 4.97
C GLU A 86 -15.33 -0.03 4.51
N LEU A 87 -14.11 -0.36 4.09
CA LEU A 87 -13.76 -1.72 3.69
C LEU A 87 -13.79 -2.68 4.89
N ASP A 88 -13.27 -2.28 6.04
CA ASP A 88 -13.29 -3.08 7.27
C ASP A 88 -14.72 -3.37 7.73
N LYS A 89 -15.63 -2.38 7.64
CA LYS A 89 -17.06 -2.61 7.92
C LYS A 89 -17.66 -3.63 6.97
N LEU A 90 -17.37 -3.51 5.67
CA LEU A 90 -17.89 -4.43 4.65
C LEU A 90 -17.37 -5.85 4.87
N LEU A 91 -16.08 -6.00 5.15
CA LEU A 91 -15.47 -7.29 5.46
C LEU A 91 -16.01 -7.87 6.77
N SER A 92 -16.26 -7.05 7.79
CA SER A 92 -16.89 -7.49 9.04
C SER A 92 -18.30 -8.03 8.79
N ARG A 93 -19.09 -7.34 7.96
CA ARG A 93 -20.42 -7.84 7.56
C ARG A 93 -20.34 -9.11 6.72
N LYS A 94 -19.33 -9.27 5.86
CA LYS A 94 -19.10 -10.51 5.09
C LYS A 94 -18.73 -11.69 5.99
N ILE A 95 -18.10 -11.45 7.13
CA ILE A 95 -17.83 -12.48 8.15
C ILE A 95 -19.13 -12.91 8.83
N GLU A 96 -20.01 -11.97 9.17
CA GLU A 96 -21.32 -12.25 9.78
C GLU A 96 -22.28 -12.94 8.79
N GLU A 97 -22.28 -12.49 7.54
CA GLU A 97 -23.10 -13.03 6.45
C GLU A 97 -22.20 -13.44 5.26
N PRO A 98 -21.74 -14.70 5.21
CA PRO A 98 -20.88 -15.18 4.12
C PRO A 98 -21.52 -15.10 2.73
N GLY A 99 -22.85 -15.04 2.66
CA GLY A 99 -23.62 -14.85 1.42
C GLY A 99 -23.60 -13.43 0.85
N LEU A 100 -23.15 -12.44 1.64
CA LEU A 100 -23.17 -11.02 1.27
C LEU A 100 -22.32 -10.75 0.01
N ASP A 101 -22.90 -10.21 -1.05
CA ASP A 101 -22.13 -9.83 -2.23
C ASP A 101 -21.48 -8.45 -2.02
N ILE A 102 -20.18 -8.46 -1.71
CA ILE A 102 -19.38 -7.25 -1.50
C ILE A 102 -19.27 -6.37 -2.76
N THR A 103 -19.46 -6.93 -3.95
CA THR A 103 -19.38 -6.18 -5.21
C THR A 103 -20.65 -5.37 -5.47
N VAL A 104 -21.77 -5.76 -4.85
CA VAL A 104 -23.06 -5.09 -4.95
C VAL A 104 -23.26 -4.13 -3.78
N GLU A 105 -23.13 -4.62 -2.55
CA GLU A 105 -23.33 -3.83 -1.32
C GLU A 105 -22.20 -2.82 -1.08
N GLY A 106 -20.98 -3.20 -1.44
CA GLY A 106 -19.78 -2.38 -1.26
C GLY A 106 -19.32 -1.67 -2.52
N LYS A 107 -20.14 -1.63 -3.57
CA LYS A 107 -19.74 -1.22 -4.94
C LYS A 107 -18.89 0.05 -4.95
N GLY A 108 -19.29 1.10 -4.25
CA GLY A 108 -18.53 2.37 -4.20
C GLY A 108 -17.13 2.22 -3.58
N GLY A 109 -17.03 1.55 -2.43
CA GLY A 109 -15.75 1.35 -1.74
C GLY A 109 -14.84 0.38 -2.47
N VAL A 110 -15.38 -0.74 -2.96
CA VAL A 110 -14.62 -1.75 -3.70
C VAL A 110 -14.11 -1.19 -5.04
N VAL A 111 -14.94 -0.43 -5.76
CA VAL A 111 -14.52 0.24 -7.01
C VAL A 111 -13.45 1.28 -6.71
N ALA A 112 -13.62 2.13 -5.69
CA ALA A 112 -12.61 3.15 -5.36
C ALA A 112 -11.25 2.53 -4.99
N VAL A 113 -11.24 1.42 -4.24
CA VAL A 113 -10.01 0.70 -3.90
C VAL A 113 -9.40 0.04 -5.13
N ALA A 114 -10.22 -0.58 -5.99
CA ALA A 114 -9.74 -1.17 -7.23
C ALA A 114 -9.15 -0.10 -8.16
N GLU A 115 -9.77 1.07 -8.29
CA GLU A 115 -9.25 2.19 -9.07
C GLU A 115 -7.93 2.71 -8.50
N LEU A 116 -7.84 2.84 -7.17
CA LEU A 116 -6.60 3.25 -6.50
C LEU A 116 -5.44 2.29 -6.81
N LEU A 117 -5.70 0.98 -6.75
CA LEU A 117 -4.70 -0.06 -7.04
C LEU A 117 -4.32 -0.11 -8.52
N HIS A 118 -5.26 0.17 -9.42
CA HIS A 118 -5.00 0.23 -10.87
C HIS A 118 -4.45 1.57 -11.34
N SER A 119 -4.26 2.56 -10.46
CA SER A 119 -3.70 3.86 -10.84
C SER A 119 -2.23 3.71 -11.29
N GLN A 120 -2.02 3.72 -12.61
CA GLN A 120 -0.70 3.69 -13.25
C GLN A 120 -0.15 5.09 -13.46
N ASP A 121 -0.21 5.98 -12.45
CA ASP A 121 0.29 7.34 -12.63
C ASP A 121 1.82 7.34 -12.52
N VAL A 122 2.46 6.97 -13.62
CA VAL A 122 3.91 6.86 -13.77
C VAL A 122 4.45 8.23 -14.18
N HIS A 123 4.87 9.04 -13.21
CA HIS A 123 5.72 10.19 -13.48
C HIS A 123 7.18 9.81 -13.24
N TYR A 124 7.89 9.48 -14.32
CA TYR A 124 9.35 9.52 -14.35
C TYR A 124 9.78 10.99 -14.44
N TRP A 125 10.55 11.46 -13.46
CA TRP A 125 11.40 12.65 -13.55
C TRP A 125 12.73 12.35 -12.90
#